data_AF-A0AAU5Y8B2-F1
#
_entry.id   AF-A0AAU5Y8B2-F1
#
_cell.length_a   1.000
_cell.length_b   1.000
_cell.length_c   1.000
_cell.angle_alpha   90.00
_cell.angle_beta   90.00
_cell.angle_gamma   90.00
#
_symmetry.space_group_name_H-M   'P 1'
#
loop_
_entity.id
_entity.type
_entity.pdbx_description
1 polymer ?
#
loop_
_entity_poly.entity_id
_entity_poly.type
_entity_poly.pdbx_seq_one_letter_code
_entity_poly.pdbx_strand_id
1 'polypeptide(L)'
;MATAEPTDDMKQAAARIAYALDAAGSHLRDVNSDMAMVQASWRGEASVRFGQAMSDWEQEFDVILSRLVRLLETTGGRVPRQRRS
;
A
#
# COMPACT_ATOMS: atom_id res chain seq x y z
N MET A 1 -1.62 -30.95 8.56
CA MET A 1 -0.82 -31.05 7.32
C MET A 1 0.38 -30.15 7.50
N ALA A 2 1.60 -30.67 7.42
CA ALA A 2 2.81 -29.84 7.47
C ALA A 2 2.86 -28.99 6.19
N THR A 3 2.88 -27.66 6.32
CA THR A 3 3.12 -26.76 5.20
C THR A 3 4.51 -27.03 4.66
N ALA A 4 4.61 -27.44 3.40
CA ALA A 4 5.89 -27.64 2.71
C ALA A 4 6.70 -26.33 2.74
N GLU A 5 8.03 -26.45 2.91
CA GLU A 5 8.95 -25.32 2.82
C GLU A 5 8.78 -24.59 1.46
N PRO A 6 8.81 -23.25 1.42
CA PRO A 6 8.70 -22.49 0.18
C PRO A 6 9.82 -22.84 -0.81
N THR A 7 9.47 -23.00 -2.10
CA THR A 7 10.45 -23.21 -3.17
C THR A 7 11.29 -21.96 -3.41
N ASP A 8 12.43 -22.09 -4.10
CA ASP A 8 13.27 -20.93 -4.42
C ASP A 8 12.58 -19.92 -5.35
N ASP A 9 11.73 -20.40 -6.26
CA ASP A 9 10.87 -19.53 -7.09
C ASP A 9 9.87 -18.73 -6.23
N MET A 10 9.28 -19.36 -5.21
CA MET A 10 8.40 -18.67 -4.26
C MET A 10 9.14 -17.59 -3.49
N LYS A 11 10.37 -17.86 -3.04
CA LYS A 11 11.22 -16.87 -2.36
C LYS A 11 11.59 -15.71 -3.30
N GLN A 12 11.90 -15.98 -4.56
CA GLN A 12 12.20 -14.94 -5.54
C GLN A 12 10.97 -14.08 -5.84
N ALA A 13 9.80 -14.69 -5.99
CA ALA A 13 8.53 -13.98 -6.14
C ALA A 13 8.24 -13.10 -4.91
N ALA A 14 8.44 -13.63 -3.70
CA ALA A 14 8.27 -12.89 -2.45
C ALA A 14 9.16 -11.63 -2.41
N ALA A 15 10.43 -11.73 -2.81
CA ALA A 15 11.33 -10.57 -2.86
C ALA A 15 10.84 -9.49 -3.84
N ARG A 16 10.36 -9.89 -5.03
CA ARG A 16 9.79 -8.96 -6.02
C ARG A 16 8.52 -8.29 -5.52
N ILE A 17 7.64 -9.04 -4.86
CA ILE A 17 6.40 -8.51 -4.27
C ILE A 17 6.72 -7.55 -3.12
N ALA A 18 7.69 -7.88 -2.27
CA ALA A 18 8.12 -6.99 -1.20
C ALA A 18 8.68 -5.66 -1.74
N TYR A 19 9.47 -5.71 -2.82
CA TYR A 19 9.93 -4.51 -3.51
C TYR A 19 8.77 -3.68 -4.09
N ALA A 20 7.81 -4.34 -4.75
CA ALA A 20 6.63 -3.67 -5.30
C ALA A 20 5.77 -3.01 -4.21
N LEU A 21 5.64 -3.63 -3.04
CA LEU A 21 4.96 -3.06 -1.88
C LEU A 21 5.63 -1.79 -1.38
N ASP A 22 6.95 -1.78 -1.25
CA ASP A 22 7.71 -0.61 -0.81
C ASP A 22 7.60 0.55 -1.83
N ALA A 23 7.73 0.23 -3.12
CA ALA A 23 7.54 1.20 -4.20
C ALA A 23 6.12 1.78 -4.21
N ALA A 24 5.09 0.95 -4.07
CA ALA A 24 3.70 1.39 -3.98
C ALA A 24 3.49 2.32 -2.78
N GLY A 25 4.06 1.99 -1.62
CA GLY A 25 4.03 2.84 -0.43
C GLY A 25 4.74 4.18 -0.62
N SER A 26 5.82 4.24 -1.40
CA SER A 26 6.49 5.50 -1.72
C SER A 26 5.64 6.38 -2.63
N HIS A 27 5.14 5.83 -3.75
CA HIS A 27 4.29 6.57 -4.66
C HIS A 27 3.01 7.09 -3.99
N LEU A 28 2.46 6.33 -3.03
CA LEU A 28 1.34 6.78 -2.21
C LEU A 28 1.66 8.03 -1.40
N ARG A 29 2.82 8.09 -0.74
CA ARG A 29 3.24 9.27 0.01
C ARG A 29 3.37 10.50 -0.89
N ASP A 30 3.90 10.31 -2.10
CA ASP A 30 4.05 11.39 -3.07
C ASP A 30 2.68 11.92 -3.51
N VAL A 31 1.75 11.03 -3.86
CA VAL A 31 0.38 11.40 -4.24
C VAL A 31 -0.34 12.09 -3.08
N ASN A 32 -0.23 11.59 -1.85
CA ASN A 32 -0.83 12.24 -0.67
C ASN A 32 -0.31 13.67 -0.47
N SER A 33 1.00 13.87 -0.67
CA SER A 33 1.61 15.20 -0.57
C SER A 33 1.06 16.16 -1.63
N ASP A 34 0.98 15.71 -2.88
CA ASP A 34 0.43 16.51 -3.99
C ASP A 34 -1.05 16.83 -3.77
N MET A 35 -1.83 15.85 -3.36
CA MET A 35 -3.26 16.05 -3.10
C MET A 35 -3.50 16.99 -1.92
N ALA A 36 -2.72 16.90 -0.85
CA ALA A 36 -2.80 17.84 0.28
C ALA A 36 -2.50 19.29 -0.15
N MET A 37 -1.50 19.48 -1.02
CA MET A 37 -1.18 20.78 -1.61
C MET A 37 -2.35 21.31 -2.45
N VAL A 38 -2.97 20.47 -3.30
CA VAL A 38 -4.13 20.85 -4.10
C VAL A 38 -5.33 21.20 -3.21
N GLN A 39 -5.63 20.38 -2.19
CA GLN A 39 -6.73 20.64 -1.25
C GLN A 39 -6.58 21.99 -0.57
N ALA A 40 -5.35 22.34 -0.15
CA ALA A 40 -5.05 23.60 0.50
C ALA A 40 -5.32 24.82 -0.40
N SER A 41 -5.28 24.64 -1.73
CA SER A 41 -5.58 25.70 -2.70
C SER A 41 -7.08 25.91 -2.94
N TRP A 42 -7.92 24.92 -2.62
CA TRP A 42 -9.37 24.99 -2.82
C TRP A 42 -10.08 25.56 -1.59
N ARG A 43 -11.26 26.14 -1.80
CA ARG A 43 -12.08 26.77 -0.75
C ARG A 43 -13.55 26.34 -0.91
N GLY A 44 -14.30 26.42 0.20
CA GLY A 44 -15.74 26.15 0.22
C GLY A 44 -16.08 24.72 -0.18
N GLU A 45 -17.21 24.54 -0.86
CA GLU A 45 -17.76 23.23 -1.21
C GLU A 45 -16.83 22.37 -2.07
N ALA A 46 -16.03 22.99 -2.94
CA ALA A 46 -15.05 22.28 -3.77
C ALA A 46 -13.98 21.58 -2.89
N SER A 47 -13.51 22.25 -1.83
CA SER A 47 -12.54 21.68 -0.89
C SER A 47 -13.14 20.49 -0.12
N VAL A 48 -14.42 20.58 0.27
CA VAL A 48 -15.14 19.50 0.96
C VAL A 48 -15.29 18.27 0.04
N ARG A 49 -15.77 18.47 -1.19
CA ARG A 49 -15.94 17.38 -2.17
C ARG A 49 -14.60 16.71 -2.52
N PHE A 50 -13.53 17.51 -2.64
CA PHE A 50 -12.19 16.99 -2.87
C PHE A 50 -11.69 16.16 -1.69
N GLY A 51 -11.88 16.65 -0.46
CA GLY A 51 -11.52 15.90 0.75
C GLY A 51 -12.24 14.56 0.85
N GLN A 52 -13.52 14.50 0.46
CA GLN A 52 -14.24 13.23 0.37
C GLN A 52 -13.64 12.30 -0.69
N ALA A 53 -13.39 12.81 -1.91
CA ALA A 53 -12.79 12.02 -2.98
C ALA A 53 -11.39 11.49 -2.60
N MET A 54 -10.59 12.27 -1.88
CA MET A 54 -9.32 11.80 -1.31
C MET A 54 -9.52 10.68 -0.31
N SER A 55 -10.48 10.84 0.62
CA SER A 55 -10.76 9.84 1.65
C SER A 55 -11.25 8.51 1.04
N ASP A 56 -12.05 8.57 -0.03
CA ASP A 56 -12.51 7.38 -0.76
C ASP A 56 -11.36 6.71 -1.50
N TRP A 57 -10.49 7.51 -2.14
CA TRP A 57 -9.30 7.01 -2.82
C TRP A 57 -8.32 6.34 -1.85
N GLU A 58 -8.03 6.94 -0.69
CA GLU A 58 -7.14 6.35 0.33
C GLU A 58 -7.65 4.97 0.80
N GLN A 59 -8.96 4.83 1.00
CA GLN A 59 -9.59 3.56 1.39
C GLN A 59 -9.40 2.46 0.32
N GLU A 60 -9.60 2.78 -0.95
CA GLU A 60 -9.38 1.82 -2.04
C GLU A 60 -7.89 1.42 -2.17
N PHE A 61 -6.98 2.36 -1.91
CA PHE A 61 -5.55 2.06 -1.89
C PHE A 61 -5.14 1.14 -0.74
N ASP A 62 -5.70 1.32 0.46
CA ASP A 62 -5.49 0.41 1.58
C ASP A 62 -5.96 -1.02 1.26
N VAL A 63 -7.04 -1.15 0.49
CA VAL A 63 -7.52 -2.46 0.00
C VAL A 63 -6.50 -3.09 -0.95
N ILE A 64 -5.92 -2.33 -1.87
CA ILE A 64 -4.88 -2.82 -2.81
C ILE A 64 -3.63 -3.25 -2.04
N LEU A 65 -3.12 -2.43 -1.12
CA LEU A 65 -1.97 -2.77 -0.28
C LEU A 65 -2.24 -4.04 0.53
N SER A 66 -3.41 -4.15 1.14
CA SER A 66 -3.80 -5.35 1.90
C SER A 66 -3.83 -6.61 1.02
N ARG A 67 -4.23 -6.50 -0.26
CA ARG A 67 -4.19 -7.62 -1.21
C ARG A 67 -2.75 -8.00 -1.58
N LEU A 68 -1.88 -7.01 -1.80
CA LEU A 68 -0.47 -7.24 -2.10
C LEU A 68 0.27 -7.88 -0.91
N VAL A 69 -0.04 -7.48 0.32
CA VAL A 69 0.50 -8.11 1.54
C VAL A 69 0.07 -9.58 1.63
N ARG A 70 -1.22 -9.89 1.41
CA ARG A 70 -1.70 -11.28 1.38
C ARG A 70 -1.00 -12.12 0.30
N LEU A 71 -0.71 -11.51 -0.86
CA LEU A 71 0.03 -12.18 -1.93
C LEU A 71 1.47 -12.48 -1.49
N LEU A 72 2.13 -11.54 -0.81
CA LEU A 72 3.46 -11.76 -0.23
C LEU A 72 3.46 -12.92 0.77
N GLU A 73 2.51 -12.94 1.69
CA GLU A 73 2.36 -14.01 2.68
C GLU A 73 2.14 -15.38 2.03
N THR A 74 1.35 -15.44 0.95
CA THR A 74 1.11 -16.67 0.17
C THR A 74 2.39 -17.21 -0.47
N THR A 75 3.32 -16.31 -0.85
CA THR A 75 4.64 -16.70 -1.39
C THR A 75 5.66 -17.08 -0.32
N GLY A 76 5.26 -17.13 0.96
CA GLY A 76 6.16 -17.42 2.08
C GLY A 76 7.00 -16.22 2.53
N GLY A 77 6.79 -15.05 1.91
CA GLY A 77 7.36 -13.80 2.37
C GLY A 77 6.72 -13.32 3.67
N ARG A 78 7.45 -12.53 4.45
CA ARG A 78 6.91 -11.81 5.61
C ARG A 78 7.13 -10.33 5.41
N VAL A 79 6.09 -9.54 5.60
CA VAL A 79 6.27 -8.10 5.81
C VAL A 79 7.08 -7.95 7.11
N PRO A 80 8.16 -7.15 7.14
CA PRO A 80 8.81 -6.80 8.39
C PRO A 80 7.75 -6.24 9.33
N ARG A 81 7.54 -6.87 10.49
CA ARG A 81 6.70 -6.26 11.53
C ARG A 81 7.32 -4.90 11.83
N GLN A 82 6.64 -3.82 11.43
CA GLN A 82 7.03 -2.48 11.85
C GLN A 82 7.15 -2.54 13.37
N ARG A 83 8.35 -2.29 13.90
CA ARG A 83 8.54 -2.07 15.32
C ARG A 83 7.68 -0.87 15.66
N ARG A 84 6.56 -1.09 16.35
CA ARG A 84 5.84 -0.04 17.05
C ARG A 84 6.84 0.58 18.02
N SER A 85 7.33 1.76 17.68
CA SER A 85 7.99 2.69 18.61
C SER A 85 6.94 3.43 19.42
#